data_AF-A0A7T1MMH0-F1
#
_entry.id   AF-A0A7T1MMH0-F1
#
_cell.length_a   1.000
_cell.length_b   1.000
_cell.length_c   1.000
_cell.angle_alpha   90.00
_cell.angle_beta   90.00
_cell.angle_gamma   90.00
#
_symmetry.space_group_name_H-M   'P 1'
#
loop_
_entity.id
_entity.type
_entity.pdbx_description
1 polymer ?
#
loop_
_entity_poly.entity_id
_entity_poly.type
_entity_poly.pdbx_seq_one_letter_code
_entity_poly.pdbx_strand_id
1 'polypeptide(L)'
;MSFDAHSRERLEALGRTLPLPQPQPAAGAGSSPRATEKRHRVEVEENPEALFRELMQVSPDGSVPPHLLDRLKQLEGRRQPAAQVPAKGAAKGPAQAPAQPSPGRGGPRRGPGIDHGDLYTAFQQLLLEDESLE
;
A
#
# COMPACT_ATOMS: atom_id res chain seq x y z
N MET A 1 0.23 19.45 32.79
CA MET A 1 -0.70 20.55 33.13
C MET A 1 -1.85 19.96 33.93
N SER A 2 -1.81 20.08 35.26
CA SER A 2 -2.84 19.58 36.19
C SER A 2 -3.87 20.67 36.51
N PHE A 3 -5.04 20.29 37.05
CA PHE A 3 -6.08 21.23 37.48
C PHE A 3 -5.76 21.73 38.91
N ASP A 4 -5.66 23.04 39.12
CA ASP A 4 -5.24 23.64 40.39
C ASP A 4 -6.40 23.93 41.36
N ALA A 5 -6.10 24.19 42.64
CA ALA A 5 -7.13 24.44 43.66
C ALA A 5 -8.01 25.66 43.36
N HIS A 6 -7.42 26.74 42.82
CA HIS A 6 -8.16 27.96 42.47
C HIS A 6 -9.13 27.76 41.29
N SER A 7 -8.82 26.86 40.35
CA SER A 7 -9.74 26.58 39.24
C SER A 7 -10.95 25.76 39.70
N ARG A 8 -10.80 24.96 40.77
CA ARG A 8 -11.91 24.26 41.41
C ARG A 8 -12.89 25.23 42.10
N GLU A 9 -12.38 26.17 42.90
CA GLU A 9 -13.22 27.17 43.58
C GLU A 9 -14.01 28.02 42.57
N ARG A 10 -13.37 28.39 41.44
CA ARG A 10 -14.05 29.10 40.36
C ARG A 10 -15.16 28.27 39.71
N LEU A 11 -14.98 26.95 39.57
CA LEU A 11 -16.05 26.07 39.05
C LEU A 11 -17.23 26.03 40.03
N GLU A 12 -16.96 25.91 41.32
CA GLU A 12 -17.97 25.90 42.38
C GLU A 12 -18.75 27.23 42.43
N ALA A 13 -18.06 28.37 42.31
CA ALA A 13 -18.68 29.70 42.21
C ALA A 13 -19.57 29.87 40.96
N LEU A 14 -19.28 29.12 39.89
CA LEU A 14 -20.08 29.08 38.66
C LEU A 14 -21.19 28.01 38.70
N GLY A 15 -21.36 27.30 39.82
CA GLY A 15 -22.33 26.21 39.95
C GLY A 15 -22.01 24.99 39.07
N ARG A 16 -20.74 24.79 38.73
CA ARG A 16 -20.26 23.70 37.86
C ARG A 16 -19.35 22.75 38.66
N THR A 17 -19.40 21.47 38.32
CA THR A 17 -18.52 20.45 38.90
C THR A 17 -17.69 19.78 37.81
N LEU A 18 -16.53 19.24 38.19
CA LEU A 18 -15.68 18.51 37.26
C LEU A 18 -16.34 17.16 36.90
N PRO A 19 -16.33 16.75 35.62
CA PRO A 19 -16.77 15.42 35.22
C PRO A 19 -15.98 14.32 35.92
N LEU A 20 -16.58 13.13 36.04
CA LEU A 20 -15.89 11.95 36.55
C LEU A 20 -14.60 11.72 35.75
N PRO A 21 -13.47 11.46 36.45
CA PRO A 21 -12.22 11.15 35.77
C PRO A 21 -12.43 9.92 34.91
N GLN A 22 -11.96 9.98 33.66
CA GLN A 22 -11.98 8.82 32.80
C GLN A 22 -11.15 7.69 33.43
N PRO A 23 -11.55 6.41 33.23
CA PRO A 23 -10.76 5.30 33.71
C PRO A 23 -9.34 5.46 33.18
N GLN A 24 -8.39 5.71 34.08
CA GLN A 24 -6.99 5.75 33.70
C GLN A 24 -6.65 4.37 33.14
N PRO A 25 -5.96 4.28 31.99
CA PRO A 25 -5.46 3.00 31.53
C PRO A 25 -4.63 2.40 32.67
N ALA A 26 -4.97 1.18 33.08
CA ALA A 26 -4.42 0.56 34.28
C ALA A 26 -2.88 0.61 34.24
N ALA A 27 -2.29 1.49 35.05
CA ALA A 27 -0.85 1.57 35.25
C ALA A 27 -0.44 0.41 36.14
N GLY A 28 -0.17 -0.76 35.55
CA GLY A 28 0.29 -1.93 36.30
C GLY A 28 -0.11 -3.28 35.72
N ALA A 29 0.29 -3.56 34.49
CA ALA A 29 0.69 -4.91 34.13
C ALA A 29 1.94 -4.75 33.29
N GLY A 30 3.01 -5.47 33.65
CA GLY A 30 4.27 -5.40 32.95
C GLY A 30 4.08 -5.51 31.44
N SER A 31 5.01 -4.90 30.72
CA SER A 31 5.31 -5.21 29.32
C SER A 31 5.68 -6.69 29.18
N SER A 32 4.73 -7.59 29.39
CA SER A 32 4.70 -8.90 28.78
C SER A 32 3.74 -8.79 27.61
N PRO A 33 4.14 -9.25 26.42
CA PRO A 33 3.40 -9.00 25.21
C PRO A 33 2.02 -9.61 25.40
N ARG A 34 0.98 -8.83 25.16
CA ARG A 34 -0.34 -9.36 24.84
C ARG A 34 -0.21 -10.08 23.51
N ALA A 35 0.43 -11.24 23.56
CA ALA A 35 0.54 -12.16 22.45
C ALA A 35 -0.90 -12.40 21.99
N THR A 36 -1.18 -12.00 20.75
CA THR A 36 -2.47 -12.18 20.08
C THR A 36 -3.65 -11.34 20.55
N GLU A 37 -3.44 -10.09 20.97
CA GLU A 37 -4.43 -9.10 20.50
C GLU A 37 -4.32 -9.11 18.97
N LYS A 38 -5.43 -9.41 18.28
CA LYS A 38 -5.46 -9.74 16.84
C LYS A 38 -4.68 -8.70 16.04
N ARG A 39 -3.39 -8.98 15.80
CA ARG A 39 -2.50 -8.06 15.10
C ARG A 39 -3.14 -7.80 13.75
N HIS A 40 -3.28 -6.52 13.41
CA HIS A 40 -3.68 -6.16 12.08
C HIS A 40 -2.68 -6.78 11.10
N ARG A 41 -3.16 -7.23 9.94
CA ARG A 41 -2.32 -8.03 9.05
C ARG A 41 -1.17 -7.16 8.48
N VAL A 42 -1.36 -5.84 8.37
CA VAL A 42 -0.31 -4.81 8.18
C VAL A 42 0.82 -4.84 9.21
N GLU A 43 0.59 -5.32 10.43
CA GLU A 43 1.63 -5.44 11.47
C GLU A 43 2.35 -6.78 11.41
N VAL A 44 1.78 -7.80 10.78
CA VAL A 44 2.41 -9.13 10.67
C VAL A 44 3.08 -9.33 9.32
N GLU A 45 2.60 -8.67 8.28
CA GLU A 45 3.08 -8.85 6.90
C GLU A 45 4.56 -8.51 6.74
N GLU A 46 5.30 -9.44 6.12
CA GLU A 46 6.74 -9.33 5.87
C GLU A 46 7.05 -9.04 4.39
N ASN A 47 6.10 -9.28 3.48
CA ASN A 47 6.27 -8.92 2.09
C ASN A 47 5.92 -7.43 1.86
N PRO A 48 6.84 -6.61 1.34
CA PRO A 48 6.60 -5.17 1.14
C PRO A 48 5.43 -4.89 0.18
N GLU A 49 5.25 -5.71 -0.86
CA GLU A 49 4.15 -5.54 -1.82
C GLU A 49 2.79 -5.84 -1.18
N ALA A 50 2.72 -6.88 -0.35
CA ALA A 50 1.51 -7.25 0.37
C ALA A 50 1.17 -6.23 1.47
N LEU A 51 2.18 -5.76 2.20
CA LEU A 51 2.05 -4.72 3.20
C LEU A 51 1.49 -3.43 2.59
N PHE A 52 2.02 -2.99 1.46
CA PHE A 52 1.53 -1.81 0.75
C PHE A 52 0.07 -1.97 0.30
N ARG A 53 -0.29 -3.11 -0.29
CA ARG A 53 -1.67 -3.38 -0.71
C ARG A 53 -2.64 -3.34 0.46
N GLU A 54 -2.24 -3.86 1.60
CA GLU A 54 -3.08 -3.85 2.79
C GLU A 54 -3.20 -2.45 3.38
N LEU A 55 -2.12 -1.67 3.41
CA LEU A 55 -2.15 -0.25 3.78
C LEU A 55 -3.16 0.53 2.94
N MET A 56 -3.22 0.29 1.62
CA MET A 56 -4.22 0.91 0.73
C MET A 56 -5.65 0.47 1.01
N GLN A 57 -5.87 -0.76 1.52
CA GLN A 57 -7.21 -1.26 1.86
C GLN A 57 -7.71 -0.71 3.19
N VAL A 58 -6.82 -0.53 4.17
CA VAL A 58 -7.19 -0.07 5.53
C VAL A 58 -7.21 1.44 5.68
N SER A 59 -6.51 2.18 4.80
CA SER A 59 -6.45 3.64 4.81
C SER A 59 -7.21 4.23 3.60
N PRO A 60 -8.55 4.32 3.63
CA PRO A 60 -9.32 4.96 2.56
C PRO A 60 -8.99 6.46 2.43
N ASP A 61 -8.55 7.10 3.51
CA ASP A 61 -8.13 8.51 3.56
C ASP A 61 -6.68 8.72 3.09
N GLY A 62 -5.95 7.67 2.74
CA GLY A 62 -4.53 7.74 2.34
C GLY A 62 -3.55 8.10 3.47
N SER A 63 -4.04 8.30 4.70
CA SER A 63 -3.20 8.56 5.87
C SER A 63 -2.61 7.26 6.41
N VAL A 64 -1.29 7.19 6.47
CA VAL A 64 -0.55 6.02 6.95
C VAL A 64 0.34 6.43 8.14
N PRO A 65 0.28 5.70 9.27
CA PRO A 65 1.16 5.95 10.41
C PRO A 65 2.66 5.89 10.04
N PRO A 66 3.51 6.76 10.61
CA PRO A 66 4.92 6.88 10.22
C PRO A 66 5.70 5.57 10.41
N HIS A 67 5.42 4.83 11.48
CA HIS A 67 6.11 3.56 11.76
C HIS A 67 5.83 2.46 10.72
N LEU A 68 4.67 2.47 10.05
CA LEU A 68 4.36 1.51 8.97
C LEU A 68 5.09 1.87 7.67
N LEU A 69 5.27 3.18 7.39
CA LEU A 69 6.09 3.64 6.26
C LEU A 69 7.56 3.31 6.46
N ASP A 70 8.09 3.52 7.66
CA ASP A 70 9.48 3.18 7.97
C ASP A 70 9.72 1.67 7.85
N ARG A 71 8.76 0.86 8.30
CA ARG A 71 8.81 -0.59 8.13
C ARG A 71 8.78 -0.99 6.65
N LEU A 72 7.91 -0.41 5.85
CA LEU A 72 7.84 -0.67 4.41
C LEU A 72 9.19 -0.39 3.73
N LYS A 73 9.81 0.76 4.04
CA LYS A 73 11.15 1.13 3.54
C LYS A 73 12.23 0.13 3.97
N GLN A 74 12.18 -0.34 5.21
CA GLN A 74 13.14 -1.35 5.71
C GLN A 74 12.99 -2.68 4.98
N LEU A 75 11.75 -3.14 4.75
CA LEU A 75 11.49 -4.39 4.03
C LEU A 75 11.91 -4.30 2.56
N GLU A 76 11.68 -3.15 1.92
CA GLU A 76 12.14 -2.89 0.55
C GLU A 76 13.68 -2.86 0.48
N GLY A 77 14.34 -2.13 1.37
CA GLY A 77 15.80 -2.06 1.42
C GLY A 77 16.47 -3.41 1.69
N ARG A 78 15.83 -4.27 2.50
CA ARG A 78 16.28 -5.65 2.75
C ARG A 78 16.17 -6.57 1.54
N ARG A 79 15.26 -6.27 0.61
CA ARG A 79 15.09 -7.06 -0.63
C ARG A 79 16.12 -6.69 -1.70
N GLN A 80 16.86 -5.60 -1.53
CA GLN A 80 17.97 -5.23 -2.40
C GLN A 80 19.30 -5.83 -1.90
N PRO A 81 19.55 -7.10 -2.22
CA PRO A 81 20.83 -7.43 -2.83
C PRO A 81 20.65 -8.31 -4.08
N ALA A 82 21.14 -7.78 -5.21
CA ALA A 82 21.14 -8.36 -6.56
C ALA A 82 19.76 -8.54 -7.22
N ALA A 83 19.69 -8.08 -8.47
CA ALA A 83 18.55 -8.18 -9.36
C ALA A 83 17.84 -9.54 -9.32
N GLN A 84 16.53 -9.55 -9.06
CA GLN A 84 15.69 -10.72 -9.31
C GLN A 84 14.48 -10.28 -10.14
N VAL A 85 14.68 -10.40 -11.46
CA VAL A 85 13.75 -10.83 -12.52
C VAL A 85 12.26 -10.98 -12.14
N PRO A 86 11.32 -10.51 -13.01
CA PRO A 86 9.91 -10.76 -12.83
C PRO A 86 9.62 -12.26 -12.92
N ALA A 87 8.98 -12.82 -11.89
CA ALA A 87 8.54 -14.20 -11.86
C ALA A 87 7.44 -14.44 -12.91
N LYS A 88 7.86 -14.79 -14.13
CA LYS A 88 7.05 -15.52 -15.10
C LYS A 88 7.21 -17.02 -14.81
N GLY A 89 6.09 -17.68 -14.51
CA GLY A 89 5.85 -19.06 -14.94
C GLY A 89 5.89 -20.15 -13.88
N ALA A 90 4.70 -20.67 -13.56
CA ALA A 90 4.53 -22.07 -13.15
C ALA A 90 3.16 -22.58 -13.61
N ALA A 91 3.08 -23.04 -14.87
CA ALA A 91 2.16 -24.07 -15.31
C ALA A 91 2.80 -24.83 -16.50
N LYS A 92 2.72 -26.16 -16.42
CA LYS A 92 3.49 -27.19 -17.13
C LYS A 92 3.26 -27.19 -18.66
N GLY A 93 4.27 -27.68 -19.41
CA GLY A 93 4.36 -27.73 -20.89
C GLY A 93 3.45 -28.79 -21.59
N PRO A 94 3.79 -29.34 -22.79
CA PRO A 94 5.08 -29.36 -23.47
C PRO A 94 5.10 -28.94 -24.97
N ALA A 95 6.31 -28.72 -25.48
CA ALA A 95 6.79 -28.90 -26.86
C ALA A 95 6.01 -28.28 -28.06
N GLN A 96 6.63 -27.29 -28.72
CA GLN A 96 6.89 -27.34 -30.17
C GLN A 96 7.88 -26.25 -30.62
N ALA A 97 8.72 -26.62 -31.59
CA ALA A 97 9.83 -25.88 -32.16
C ALA A 97 9.39 -24.65 -33.00
N PRO A 98 10.31 -23.80 -33.48
CA PRO A 98 9.99 -22.48 -33.99
C PRO A 98 9.54 -22.55 -35.46
N ALA A 99 8.44 -21.86 -35.78
CA ALA A 99 8.03 -21.61 -37.15
C ALA A 99 7.56 -20.16 -37.29
N GLN A 100 8.39 -19.32 -37.92
CA GLN A 100 7.87 -18.21 -38.72
C GLN A 100 7.20 -18.81 -39.96
N PRO A 101 6.08 -18.25 -40.46
CA PRO A 101 6.25 -17.24 -41.51
C PRO A 101 5.17 -16.13 -41.57
N SER A 102 5.63 -14.95 -41.96
CA SER A 102 5.08 -14.00 -42.94
C SER A 102 3.66 -13.40 -42.83
N PRO A 103 3.47 -12.15 -43.31
CA PRO A 103 2.29 -11.33 -43.06
C PRO A 103 1.20 -11.53 -44.11
N GLY A 104 -0.07 -11.50 -43.71
CA GLY A 104 -1.17 -11.48 -44.66
C GLY A 104 -2.58 -11.64 -44.08
N ARG A 105 -3.30 -10.51 -44.03
CA ARG A 105 -4.70 -10.37 -44.46
C ARG A 105 -5.82 -10.92 -43.57
N GLY A 106 -6.34 -10.03 -42.71
CA GLY A 106 -7.73 -9.53 -42.76
C GLY A 106 -8.91 -10.41 -42.29
N GLY A 107 -9.44 -10.09 -41.09
CA GLY A 107 -10.86 -10.20 -40.71
C GLY A 107 -11.14 -10.81 -39.32
N PRO A 108 -12.28 -10.55 -38.63
CA PRO A 108 -13.18 -9.39 -38.66
C PRO A 108 -13.03 -8.49 -37.40
N ARG A 109 -13.47 -7.24 -37.52
CA ARG A 109 -13.45 -6.20 -36.47
C ARG A 109 -14.13 -6.65 -35.17
N ARG A 110 -13.36 -6.77 -34.08
CA ARG A 110 -13.87 -6.52 -32.72
C ARG A 110 -14.16 -5.02 -32.59
N GLY A 111 -15.22 -4.67 -31.86
CA GLY A 111 -15.59 -3.29 -31.54
C GLY A 111 -14.48 -2.54 -30.78
N PRO A 112 -14.69 -1.28 -30.37
CA PRO A 112 -13.64 -0.40 -29.85
C PRO A 112 -13.23 -0.80 -28.43
N GLY A 113 -12.65 -1.97 -28.29
CA GLY A 113 -11.73 -2.28 -27.22
C GLY A 113 -10.40 -1.74 -27.71
N ILE A 114 -9.93 -0.68 -27.07
CA ILE A 114 -8.59 -0.19 -27.27
C ILE A 114 -7.66 -1.34 -26.87
N ASP A 115 -7.15 -2.07 -27.86
CA ASP A 115 -6.23 -3.18 -27.62
C ASP A 115 -4.91 -2.58 -27.09
N HIS A 116 -4.35 -3.16 -26.03
CA HIS A 116 -3.10 -2.68 -25.44
C HIS A 116 -1.93 -2.65 -26.45
N GLY A 117 -2.00 -3.47 -27.50
CA GLY A 117 -1.05 -3.44 -28.62
C GLY A 117 -1.15 -2.14 -29.42
N ASP A 118 -2.37 -1.71 -29.75
CA ASP A 118 -2.60 -0.47 -30.51
C ASP A 118 -2.17 0.76 -29.70
N LEU A 119 -2.39 0.76 -28.38
CA LEU A 119 -1.91 1.82 -27.49
C LEU A 119 -0.39 1.90 -27.44
N TYR A 120 0.29 0.76 -27.35
CA TYR A 120 1.74 0.73 -27.30
C TYR A 120 2.35 1.19 -28.63
N THR A 121 1.74 0.81 -29.75
CA THR A 121 2.15 1.28 -31.08
C THR A 121 1.90 2.79 -31.25
N ALA A 122 0.73 3.29 -30.85
CA ALA A 122 0.42 4.73 -30.89
C ALA A 122 1.37 5.55 -30.00
N PHE A 123 1.68 5.05 -28.80
CA PHE A 123 2.64 5.69 -27.89
C PHE A 123 4.05 5.73 -28.48
N GLN A 124 4.52 4.65 -29.10
CA GLN A 124 5.81 4.66 -29.79
C GLN A 124 5.83 5.64 -30.97
N GLN A 125 4.76 5.72 -31.76
CA GLN A 125 4.66 6.69 -32.86
C GLN A 125 4.71 8.13 -32.36
N LEU A 126 4.02 8.45 -31.25
CA LEU A 126 4.06 9.77 -30.63
C LEU A 126 5.47 10.18 -30.18
N LEU A 127 6.24 9.25 -29.60
CA LEU A 127 7.62 9.53 -29.18
C LEU A 127 8.53 9.82 -30.38
N LEU A 128 8.33 9.11 -31.50
CA LEU A 128 9.11 9.28 -32.72
C LEU A 128 8.74 10.58 -33.48
N GLU A 129 7.49 11.04 -33.38
CA GLU A 129 7.06 12.30 -33.99
C GLU A 129 7.67 13.51 -33.28
N ASP A 130 7.84 13.47 -31.95
CA ASP A 130 8.44 14.57 -31.15
C ASP A 130 9.94 14.77 -31.47
N GLU A 131 10.68 13.69 -31.76
CA GLU A 131 12.10 13.76 -32.19
C GLU A 131 12.30 14.27 -33.63
N SER A 132 11.23 14.37 -34.43
CA SER A 132 11.30 14.87 -35.81
C SER A 132 10.99 16.36 -35.95
N LEU A 133 10.85 17.06 -34.83
CA LEU A 133 10.49 18.48 -34.73
C LEU A 133 11.66 19.38 -34.28
N GLU A 134 12.89 19.00 -34.61
CA GLU A 134 14.08 19.88 -34.60
C GLU A 134 14.62 20.14 -36.02
#